data_AF-A0A7S4SX86-F1
#
_entry.id   AF-A0A7S4SX86-F1
#
_cell.length_a   1.000
_cell.length_b   1.000
_cell.length_c   1.000
_cell.angle_alpha   90.00
_cell.angle_beta   90.00
_cell.angle_gamma   90.00
#
_symmetry.space_group_name_H-M   'P 1'
#
loop_
_entity.id
_entity.type
_entity.pdbx_description
1 polymer ?
#
loop_
_entity_poly.entity_id
_entity_poly.type
_entity_poly.pdbx_seq_one_letter_code
_entity_poly.pdbx_strand_id
1 'polypeptide(L)'
;VLEGCKSTEVVSLEIDPYLKGWLADCLIKFPEISSRHEVILGPALDSLPKLSGKFDLVFVDANKAEYKRYVELIMEHDLLASTGAIICDNVLYNGYPYVHQHFDAQPARRHFGDAIREFNQWVCDHPELEQVVAPVRDGMSVIKRRAVDSGEFIATMKRKQREPVAAEATVGQAEAAETPAAGAPDGGAYIGRFDGSEAAHASPAMAAAGGKGAAAAAEGDPTCLPTSTKWSVLSSRVEGLVAELSQVVGKQDAYCVSQSKAEGPAMRAVREKMLATDWAREWADKKTMFSYGEELSTDPLEAMLLKELTFMAAPRRVLEIGMFVGYGSVAMLEGCKSAEVVSLEIDAYLKGWLADCLTGFPDISSRHEVVIGPALDSLPKLTGEFDLVFVDANKAEYHKY
;
A
#
# COMPACT_ATOMS: atom_id res chain seq x y z
N VAL A 1 18.71 -2.21 -6.74
CA VAL A 1 18.33 -3.59 -7.15
C VAL A 1 19.55 -4.45 -7.45
N LEU A 2 20.41 -4.11 -8.42
CA LEU A 2 21.52 -4.97 -8.88
C LEU A 2 22.59 -5.31 -7.82
N GLU A 3 22.78 -4.48 -6.80
CA GLU A 3 23.67 -4.78 -5.66
C GLU A 3 23.10 -5.86 -4.72
N GLY A 4 21.77 -5.88 -4.55
CA GLY A 4 21.09 -6.79 -3.62
C GLY A 4 20.94 -8.22 -4.16
N CYS A 5 21.04 -8.42 -5.47
CA CYS A 5 20.93 -9.73 -6.08
C CYS A 5 21.85 -9.85 -7.31
N LYS A 6 22.82 -10.76 -7.24
CA LYS A 6 23.87 -10.94 -8.27
C LYS A 6 23.35 -11.58 -9.56
N SER A 7 22.23 -12.29 -9.50
CA SER A 7 21.62 -12.93 -10.67
C SER A 7 20.52 -12.09 -11.32
N THR A 8 20.17 -10.93 -10.75
CA THR A 8 19.16 -10.05 -11.33
C THR A 8 19.70 -9.31 -12.54
N GLU A 9 18.87 -9.19 -13.58
CA GLU A 9 19.08 -8.32 -14.72
C GLU A 9 18.04 -7.20 -14.68
N VAL A 10 18.39 -6.03 -15.22
CA VAL A 10 17.51 -4.86 -15.28
C VAL A 10 17.42 -4.37 -16.72
N VAL A 11 16.20 -4.13 -17.18
CA VAL A 11 15.91 -3.41 -18.43
C VAL A 11 15.27 -2.08 -18.05
N SER A 12 15.88 -0.97 -18.47
CA SER A 12 15.35 0.38 -18.28
C SER A 12 14.88 0.96 -19.61
N LEU A 13 13.70 1.60 -19.60
CA LEU A 13 13.16 2.35 -20.72
C LEU A 13 13.45 3.83 -20.46
N GLU A 14 14.27 4.46 -21.30
CA GLU A 14 14.69 5.85 -21.12
C GLU A 14 14.48 6.62 -22.42
N ILE A 15 13.83 7.79 -22.35
CA ILE A 15 13.55 8.60 -23.53
C ILE A 15 14.73 9.51 -23.89
N ASP A 16 15.52 9.95 -22.90
CA ASP A 16 16.63 10.88 -23.12
C ASP A 16 17.96 10.14 -23.39
N PRO A 17 18.50 10.22 -24.63
CA PRO A 17 19.79 9.60 -24.95
C PRO A 17 20.95 10.14 -24.11
N TYR A 18 20.87 11.37 -23.60
CA TYR A 18 21.91 11.92 -22.73
C TYR A 18 22.00 11.16 -21.40
N LEU A 19 20.86 10.84 -20.77
CA LEU A 19 20.84 10.14 -19.48
C LEU A 19 21.42 8.72 -19.58
N LYS A 20 21.18 8.02 -20.71
CA LYS A 20 21.82 6.73 -20.99
C LYS A 20 23.35 6.85 -21.03
N GLY A 21 23.88 7.86 -21.74
CA GLY A 21 25.32 8.09 -21.82
C GLY A 21 25.91 8.46 -20.46
N TRP A 22 25.24 9.36 -19.75
CA TRP A 22 25.65 9.79 -18.41
C TRP A 22 25.73 8.62 -17.41
N LEU A 23 24.71 7.75 -17.40
CA LEU A 23 24.71 6.57 -16.54
C LEU A 23 25.79 5.57 -16.94
N ALA A 24 26.01 5.36 -18.25
CA ALA A 24 27.06 4.48 -18.75
C ALA A 24 28.44 4.93 -18.24
N ASP A 25 28.73 6.23 -18.30
CA ASP A 25 29.99 6.80 -17.78
C ASP A 25 30.16 6.56 -16.28
N CYS A 26 29.08 6.66 -15.49
CA CYS A 26 29.09 6.32 -14.07
C CYS A 26 29.39 4.83 -13.84
N LEU A 27 28.79 3.95 -14.65
CA LEU A 27 28.90 2.49 -14.50
C LEU A 27 30.17 1.88 -15.08
N ILE A 28 31.04 2.64 -15.77
CA ILE A 28 32.36 2.17 -16.24
C ILE A 28 33.18 1.54 -15.12
N LYS A 29 33.05 2.05 -13.88
CA LYS A 29 33.78 1.56 -12.71
C LYS A 29 33.18 0.27 -12.11
N PHE A 30 32.03 -0.18 -12.61
CA PHE A 30 31.23 -1.29 -12.07
C PHE A 30 30.81 -2.25 -13.20
N PRO A 31 31.78 -2.95 -13.84
CA PRO A 31 31.51 -3.82 -14.98
C PRO A 31 30.50 -4.94 -14.68
N GLU A 32 30.44 -5.41 -13.44
CA GLU A 32 29.49 -6.44 -12.96
C GLU A 32 28.05 -5.94 -12.84
N ILE A 33 27.85 -4.62 -12.74
CA ILE A 33 26.53 -3.98 -12.75
C ILE A 33 26.15 -3.67 -14.20
N SER A 34 27.05 -3.05 -14.96
CA SER A 34 26.76 -2.67 -16.35
C SER A 34 26.50 -3.87 -17.27
N SER A 35 27.14 -5.01 -17.02
CA SER A 35 26.88 -6.24 -17.80
C SER A 35 25.48 -6.83 -17.59
N ARG A 36 24.74 -6.37 -16.57
CA ARG A 36 23.39 -6.84 -16.22
C ARG A 36 22.33 -5.73 -16.33
N HIS A 37 22.69 -4.60 -16.94
CA HIS A 37 21.80 -3.46 -17.13
C HIS A 37 21.68 -3.08 -18.60
N GLU A 38 20.50 -3.29 -19.17
CA GLU A 38 20.16 -2.84 -20.51
C GLU A 38 19.33 -1.54 -20.44
N VAL A 39 19.69 -0.55 -21.27
CA VAL A 39 18.91 0.68 -21.43
C VAL A 39 18.40 0.78 -22.88
N ILE A 40 17.08 0.70 -23.03
CA ILE A 40 16.38 0.83 -24.31
C ILE A 40 15.95 2.28 -24.48
N LEU A 41 16.35 2.90 -25.59
CA LEU A 41 16.02 4.29 -25.87
C LEU A 41 14.67 4.43 -26.59
N GLY A 42 13.85 5.35 -26.08
CA GLY A 42 12.58 5.75 -26.68
C GLY A 42 11.45 5.87 -25.66
N PRO A 43 10.25 6.32 -26.08
CA PRO A 43 9.08 6.36 -25.21
C PRO A 43 8.76 4.97 -24.64
N ALA A 44 8.38 4.92 -23.36
CA ALA A 44 8.03 3.67 -22.70
C ALA A 44 6.81 2.99 -23.37
N LEU A 45 5.81 3.78 -23.79
CA LEU A 45 4.63 3.28 -24.52
C LEU A 45 4.97 2.56 -25.84
N ASP A 46 6.03 2.98 -26.52
CA ASP A 46 6.48 2.36 -27.76
C ASP A 46 7.41 1.16 -27.51
N SER A 47 8.00 1.09 -26.32
CA SER A 47 9.04 0.11 -25.97
C SER A 47 8.45 -1.11 -25.29
N LEU A 48 7.47 -0.94 -24.39
CA LEU A 48 6.79 -2.04 -23.69
C LEU A 48 6.28 -3.14 -24.65
N PRO A 49 5.58 -2.83 -25.77
CA PRO A 49 5.08 -3.85 -26.70
C PRO A 49 6.16 -4.68 -27.39
N LYS A 50 7.42 -4.23 -27.37
CA LYS A 50 8.56 -4.88 -28.03
C LYS A 50 9.35 -5.77 -27.07
N LEU A 51 9.10 -5.68 -25.78
CA LEU A 51 9.74 -6.52 -24.78
C LEU A 51 9.23 -7.96 -24.90
N SER A 52 10.06 -8.90 -24.47
CA SER A 52 9.72 -10.32 -24.43
C SER A 52 10.14 -10.92 -23.10
N GLY A 53 9.49 -12.03 -22.72
CA GLY A 53 9.70 -12.63 -21.41
C GLY A 53 8.87 -11.96 -20.30
N LYS A 54 9.11 -12.40 -19.07
CA LYS A 54 8.38 -11.92 -17.88
C LYS A 54 9.35 -11.27 -16.89
N PHE A 55 8.89 -10.21 -16.25
CA PHE A 55 9.60 -9.46 -15.23
C PHE A 55 9.09 -9.80 -13.84
N ASP A 56 10.01 -9.99 -12.91
CA ASP A 56 9.71 -10.27 -11.50
C ASP A 56 9.38 -9.02 -10.70
N LEU A 57 9.83 -7.87 -11.21
CA LEU A 57 9.57 -6.57 -10.64
C LEU A 57 9.56 -5.55 -11.78
N VAL A 58 8.52 -4.73 -11.84
CA VAL A 58 8.45 -3.56 -12.71
C VAL A 58 8.41 -2.33 -11.81
N PHE A 59 9.32 -1.38 -12.02
CA PHE A 59 9.32 -0.10 -11.30
C PHE A 59 8.92 1.02 -12.25
N VAL A 60 7.84 1.72 -11.94
CA VAL A 60 7.26 2.80 -12.75
C VAL A 60 7.48 4.13 -12.06
N ASP A 61 8.45 4.88 -12.56
CA ASP A 61 8.68 6.29 -12.23
C ASP A 61 8.92 7.08 -13.53
N ALA A 62 7.82 7.43 -14.20
CA ALA A 62 7.86 8.03 -15.53
C ALA A 62 6.78 9.11 -15.68
N ASN A 63 6.13 9.23 -16.84
CA ASN A 63 5.04 10.17 -17.03
C ASN A 63 3.78 9.70 -16.27
N LYS A 64 3.38 10.44 -15.24
CA LYS A 64 2.27 10.10 -14.34
C LYS A 64 0.93 10.00 -15.08
N ALA A 65 0.75 10.76 -16.17
CA ALA A 65 -0.45 10.69 -17.01
C ALA A 65 -0.57 9.37 -17.79
N GLU A 66 0.51 8.60 -17.91
CA GLU A 66 0.57 7.37 -18.70
C GLU A 66 0.60 6.10 -17.82
N TYR A 67 0.59 6.23 -16.48
CA TYR A 67 0.71 5.10 -15.55
C TYR A 67 -0.30 4.00 -15.80
N LYS A 68 -1.57 4.37 -16.00
CA LYS A 68 -2.63 3.43 -16.36
C LYS A 68 -2.25 2.65 -17.62
N ARG A 69 -1.81 3.34 -18.68
CA ARG A 69 -1.45 2.70 -19.95
C ARG A 69 -0.21 1.81 -19.83
N TYR A 70 0.76 2.18 -18.99
CA TYR A 70 1.91 1.32 -18.69
C TYR A 70 1.45 -0.01 -18.08
N VAL A 71 0.58 0.03 -17.06
CA VAL A 71 0.06 -1.18 -16.42
C VAL A 71 -0.78 -2.02 -17.40
N GLU A 72 -1.64 -1.39 -18.20
CA GLU A 72 -2.38 -2.09 -19.27
C GLU A 72 -1.44 -2.82 -20.23
N LEU A 73 -0.41 -2.16 -20.75
CA LEU A 73 0.57 -2.78 -21.65
C LEU A 73 1.34 -3.92 -21.00
N ILE A 74 1.74 -3.78 -19.73
CA ILE A 74 2.39 -4.85 -18.97
C ILE A 74 1.49 -6.09 -18.89
N MET A 75 0.18 -5.90 -18.74
CA MET A 75 -0.80 -6.99 -18.66
C MET A 75 -1.13 -7.56 -20.05
N GLU A 76 -1.41 -6.72 -21.05
CA GLU A 76 -1.73 -7.09 -22.44
C GLU A 76 -0.63 -7.93 -23.10
N HIS A 77 0.64 -7.60 -22.81
CA HIS A 77 1.81 -8.29 -23.35
C HIS A 77 2.35 -9.39 -22.41
N ASP A 78 1.62 -9.72 -21.34
CA ASP A 78 1.99 -10.73 -20.33
C ASP A 78 3.43 -10.58 -19.82
N LEU A 79 3.86 -9.34 -19.61
CA LEU A 79 5.22 -8.99 -19.18
C LEU A 79 5.43 -9.18 -17.68
N LEU A 80 4.39 -9.40 -16.89
CA LEU A 80 4.52 -9.60 -15.44
C LEU A 80 4.57 -11.09 -15.09
N ALA A 81 5.58 -11.50 -14.32
CA ALA A 81 5.64 -12.85 -13.78
C ALA A 81 4.46 -13.14 -12.84
N SER A 82 4.13 -14.42 -12.66
CA SER A 82 3.07 -14.86 -11.75
C SER A 82 3.35 -14.51 -10.29
N THR A 83 4.64 -14.44 -9.90
CA THR A 83 5.10 -13.88 -8.61
C THR A 83 5.64 -12.45 -8.73
N GLY A 84 5.32 -11.77 -9.83
CA GLY A 84 5.83 -10.45 -10.14
C GLY A 84 5.00 -9.36 -9.46
N ALA A 85 5.65 -8.24 -9.14
CA ALA A 85 4.98 -7.03 -8.67
C ALA A 85 5.30 -5.84 -9.57
N ILE A 86 4.34 -4.93 -9.70
CA ILE A 86 4.54 -3.60 -10.26
C ILE A 86 4.58 -2.62 -9.10
N ILE A 87 5.63 -1.81 -9.02
CA ILE A 87 5.77 -0.73 -8.05
C ILE A 87 5.66 0.59 -8.80
N CYS A 88 4.68 1.42 -8.46
CA CYS A 88 4.56 2.77 -9.03
C CYS A 88 4.96 3.82 -7.98
N ASP A 89 5.86 4.72 -8.34
CA ASP A 89 6.34 5.80 -7.48
C ASP A 89 5.48 7.08 -7.62
N ASN A 90 5.50 7.91 -6.58
CA ASN A 90 4.77 9.18 -6.44
C ASN A 90 3.24 9.06 -6.55
N VAL A 91 2.66 7.97 -6.03
CA VAL A 91 1.21 7.74 -6.13
C VAL A 91 0.37 8.55 -5.13
N LEU A 92 0.99 9.33 -4.23
CA LEU A 92 0.31 10.34 -3.42
C LEU A 92 0.51 11.75 -3.98
N TYR A 93 1.51 11.99 -4.84
CA TYR A 93 1.74 13.24 -5.60
C TYR A 93 1.38 14.53 -4.86
N ASN A 94 2.13 14.87 -3.81
CA ASN A 94 1.91 16.03 -2.92
C ASN A 94 0.54 16.07 -2.23
N GLY A 95 -0.11 14.92 -2.08
CA GLY A 95 -1.46 14.75 -1.54
C GLY A 95 -2.59 15.12 -2.51
N TYR A 96 -2.27 15.44 -3.77
CA TYR A 96 -3.25 15.89 -4.77
C TYR A 96 -4.39 14.89 -5.04
N PRO A 97 -4.16 13.58 -5.05
CA PRO A 97 -5.21 12.60 -5.30
C PRO A 97 -6.37 12.62 -4.30
N TYR A 98 -6.19 13.16 -3.09
CA TYR A 98 -7.24 13.13 -2.04
C TYR A 98 -7.63 14.50 -1.50
N VAL A 99 -7.19 15.58 -2.16
CA VAL A 99 -7.69 16.94 -1.95
C VAL A 99 -8.60 17.36 -3.11
N HIS A 100 -9.55 18.24 -2.82
CA HIS A 100 -10.58 18.65 -3.79
C HIS A 100 -10.03 19.55 -4.91
N GLN A 101 -8.98 20.32 -4.63
CA GLN A 101 -8.33 21.21 -5.58
C GLN A 101 -6.82 21.15 -5.39
N HIS A 102 -6.09 21.21 -6.50
CA HIS A 102 -4.63 21.27 -6.50
C HIS A 102 -4.13 22.14 -7.65
N PHE A 103 -2.85 22.50 -7.61
CA PHE A 103 -2.23 23.31 -8.63
C PHE A 103 -0.75 22.97 -8.78
N ASP A 104 -0.33 22.67 -10.01
CA ASP A 104 1.08 22.62 -10.37
C ASP A 104 1.52 23.91 -11.11
N ALA A 105 2.63 24.48 -10.65
CA ALA A 105 3.23 25.65 -11.28
C ALA A 105 3.65 25.38 -12.73
N GLN A 106 4.05 24.14 -13.03
CA GLN A 106 4.39 23.73 -14.38
C GLN A 106 3.11 23.33 -15.13
N PRO A 107 2.74 24.02 -16.23
CA PRO A 107 1.51 23.75 -16.95
C PRO A 107 1.34 22.28 -17.37
N ALA A 108 2.42 21.63 -17.81
CA ALA A 108 2.42 20.24 -18.25
C ALA A 108 2.06 19.23 -17.14
N ARG A 109 2.20 19.61 -15.86
CA ARG A 109 1.99 18.72 -14.71
C ARG A 109 0.67 18.96 -13.97
N ARG A 110 -0.11 19.97 -14.38
CA ARG A 110 -1.34 20.37 -13.68
C ARG A 110 -2.39 19.27 -13.58
N HIS A 111 -2.37 18.32 -14.50
CA HIS A 111 -3.29 17.18 -14.50
C HIS A 111 -2.74 15.93 -13.80
N PHE A 112 -1.47 15.93 -13.34
CA PHE A 112 -0.87 14.73 -12.76
C PHE A 112 -1.54 14.29 -11.45
N GLY A 113 -1.98 15.24 -10.62
CA GLY A 113 -2.74 14.92 -9.40
C GLY A 113 -4.05 14.18 -9.71
N ASP A 114 -4.77 14.60 -10.75
CA ASP A 114 -6.00 13.94 -11.18
C ASP A 114 -5.71 12.61 -11.88
N ALA A 115 -4.69 12.54 -12.73
CA ALA A 115 -4.28 11.31 -13.39
C ALA A 115 -3.88 10.22 -12.38
N ILE A 116 -3.17 10.59 -11.31
CA ILE A 116 -2.82 9.66 -10.23
C ILE A 116 -4.06 9.24 -9.42
N ARG A 117 -5.00 10.16 -9.15
CA ARG A 117 -6.28 9.82 -8.53
C ARG A 117 -7.03 8.77 -9.32
N GLU A 118 -7.18 9.00 -10.63
CA GLU A 118 -7.85 8.07 -11.55
C GLU A 118 -7.11 6.74 -11.64
N PHE A 119 -5.78 6.77 -11.71
CA PHE A 119 -4.95 5.58 -11.73
C PHE A 119 -5.12 4.73 -10.46
N ASN A 120 -4.96 5.33 -9.27
CA ASN A 120 -5.10 4.61 -8.00
C ASN A 120 -6.49 3.99 -7.87
N GLN A 121 -7.54 4.76 -8.18
CA GLN A 121 -8.90 4.26 -8.13
C GLN A 121 -9.14 3.13 -9.14
N TRP A 122 -8.61 3.27 -10.35
CA TRP A 122 -8.70 2.23 -11.39
C TRP A 122 -8.01 0.93 -10.97
N VAL A 123 -6.80 0.97 -10.40
CA VAL A 123 -6.13 -0.24 -9.90
C VAL A 123 -6.91 -0.85 -8.75
N CYS A 124 -7.38 -0.01 -7.81
CA CYS A 124 -8.16 -0.41 -6.65
C CYS A 124 -9.48 -1.11 -7.05
N ASP A 125 -10.09 -0.73 -8.16
CA ASP A 125 -11.32 -1.34 -8.67
C ASP A 125 -11.08 -2.45 -9.70
N HIS A 126 -9.83 -2.69 -10.09
CA HIS A 126 -9.52 -3.65 -11.13
C HIS A 126 -9.81 -5.09 -10.66
N PRO A 127 -10.52 -5.93 -11.45
CA PRO A 127 -10.93 -7.27 -11.02
C PRO A 127 -9.75 -8.22 -10.83
N GLU A 128 -8.69 -8.05 -11.62
CA GLU A 128 -7.53 -8.95 -11.63
C GLU A 128 -6.34 -8.42 -10.84
N LEU A 129 -6.37 -7.17 -10.36
CA LEU A 129 -5.25 -6.56 -9.65
C LEU A 129 -5.60 -6.37 -8.17
N GLU A 130 -4.56 -6.40 -7.37
CA GLU A 130 -4.55 -6.08 -5.95
C GLU A 130 -3.46 -5.03 -5.73
N GLN A 131 -3.75 -4.04 -4.88
CA GLN A 131 -2.85 -2.92 -4.60
C GLN A 131 -2.77 -2.63 -3.11
N VAL A 132 -1.58 -2.22 -2.69
CA VAL A 132 -1.33 -1.53 -1.43
C VAL A 132 -0.64 -0.20 -1.72
N VAL A 133 -1.16 0.90 -1.19
CA VAL A 133 -0.56 2.24 -1.28
C VAL A 133 0.17 2.55 0.03
N ALA A 134 1.49 2.47 0.01
CA ALA A 134 2.33 2.75 1.16
C ALA A 134 2.71 4.24 1.23
N PRO A 135 2.59 4.90 2.40
CA PRO A 135 2.94 6.31 2.59
C PRO A 135 4.46 6.54 2.71
N VAL A 136 5.25 5.85 1.89
CA VAL A 136 6.70 6.06 1.80
C VAL A 136 6.96 7.32 0.97
N ARG A 137 7.40 8.39 1.61
CA ARG A 137 7.63 9.71 1.00
C ARG A 137 6.36 10.21 0.28
N ASP A 138 6.39 10.24 -1.05
CA ASP A 138 5.31 10.76 -1.90
C ASP A 138 4.39 9.64 -2.41
N GLY A 139 4.41 8.50 -1.72
CA GLY A 139 3.56 7.36 -2.00
C GLY A 139 4.21 6.36 -2.94
N MET A 140 4.18 5.09 -2.56
CA MET A 140 4.54 3.98 -3.43
C MET A 140 3.39 2.98 -3.43
N SER A 141 2.92 2.58 -4.62
CA SER A 141 1.99 1.45 -4.70
C SER A 141 2.73 0.17 -5.01
N VAL A 142 2.32 -0.93 -4.37
CA VAL A 142 2.71 -2.29 -4.73
C VAL A 142 1.47 -2.94 -5.34
N ILE A 143 1.59 -3.37 -6.59
CA ILE A 143 0.49 -3.93 -7.39
C ILE A 143 0.87 -5.34 -7.82
N LYS A 144 -0.04 -6.29 -7.64
CA LYS A 144 0.10 -7.67 -8.14
C LYS A 144 -1.19 -8.21 -8.72
N ARG A 145 -1.14 -9.38 -9.35
CA ARG A 145 -2.33 -10.13 -9.77
C ARG A 145 -3.05 -10.71 -8.53
N ARG A 146 -4.39 -10.63 -8.49
CA ARG A 146 -5.23 -11.09 -7.37
C ARG A 146 -5.29 -12.62 -7.24
N ALA A 147 -5.01 -13.34 -8.33
CA ALA A 147 -4.89 -14.78 -8.35
C ALA A 147 -3.60 -15.17 -9.06
N VAL A 148 -2.86 -16.10 -8.46
CA VAL A 148 -1.76 -16.79 -9.14
C VAL A 148 -2.17 -18.25 -9.26
N ASP A 149 -2.07 -18.82 -10.47
CA ASP A 149 -2.15 -20.26 -10.63
C ASP A 149 -1.08 -20.89 -9.74
N SER A 150 -1.49 -21.74 -8.80
CA SER A 150 -0.59 -22.39 -7.85
C SER A 150 0.56 -23.14 -8.56
N GLY A 151 0.31 -23.72 -9.73
CA GLY A 151 1.32 -24.40 -10.55
C GLY A 151 2.36 -23.45 -11.12
N GLU A 152 1.95 -22.29 -11.65
CA GLU A 152 2.87 -21.27 -12.15
C GLU A 152 3.64 -20.57 -11.02
N PHE A 153 3.01 -20.36 -9.87
CA PHE A 153 3.66 -19.83 -8.66
C PHE A 153 4.78 -20.77 -8.19
N ILE A 154 4.49 -22.07 -8.11
CA ILE A 154 5.44 -23.13 -7.74
C ILE A 154 6.59 -23.22 -8.74
N ALA A 155 6.33 -23.17 -10.05
CA ALA A 155 7.38 -23.20 -11.08
C ALA A 155 8.33 -21.99 -10.95
N THR A 156 7.78 -20.82 -10.64
CA THR A 156 8.55 -19.59 -10.47
C THR A 156 9.36 -19.60 -9.17
N MET A 157 8.83 -20.19 -8.10
CA MET A 157 9.56 -20.48 -6.86
C MET A 157 10.77 -21.39 -7.10
N LYS A 158 10.60 -22.47 -7.88
CA LYS A 158 11.71 -23.34 -8.29
C LYS A 158 12.78 -22.58 -9.09
N ARG A 159 12.37 -21.66 -9.98
CA ARG A 159 13.30 -20.77 -10.68
C ARG A 159 14.07 -19.85 -9.71
N LYS A 160 13.43 -19.39 -8.63
CA LYS A 160 14.07 -18.67 -7.50
C LYS A 160 14.85 -19.60 -6.55
N GLN A 161 15.00 -20.89 -6.87
CA GLN A 161 15.66 -21.92 -6.03
C GLN A 161 14.96 -22.17 -4.68
N ARG A 162 13.63 -22.12 -4.65
CA ARG A 162 12.81 -22.39 -3.45
C ARG A 162 11.74 -23.44 -3.78
N GLU A 163 11.80 -24.62 -3.16
CA GLU A 163 10.90 -25.74 -3.46
C GLU A 163 9.65 -25.75 -2.54
N PRO A 164 8.44 -25.99 -3.07
CA PRO A 164 7.21 -26.15 -2.28
C PRO A 164 6.88 -27.62 -1.98
N VAL A 165 6.15 -27.85 -0.87
CA VAL A 165 5.55 -29.14 -0.52
C VAL A 165 4.14 -29.25 -1.10
N ALA A 166 3.77 -30.43 -1.63
CA ALA A 166 2.54 -30.62 -2.40
C ALA A 166 1.25 -30.73 -1.57
N ALA A 167 0.18 -30.06 -2.01
CA ALA A 167 -1.21 -30.36 -1.64
C ALA A 167 -2.15 -30.11 -2.86
N GLU A 168 -3.02 -31.09 -3.16
CA GLU A 168 -3.88 -31.18 -4.35
C GLU A 168 -5.32 -30.62 -4.15
N ALA A 169 -5.81 -29.84 -5.14
CA ALA A 169 -7.19 -29.70 -5.76
C ALA A 169 -8.51 -29.71 -4.91
N THR A 170 -9.64 -29.03 -5.18
CA THR A 170 -10.27 -28.41 -6.39
C THR A 170 -11.55 -27.57 -6.07
N VAL A 171 -11.68 -26.40 -6.73
CA VAL A 171 -12.80 -25.76 -7.51
C VAL A 171 -14.25 -25.52 -6.98
N GLY A 172 -14.76 -24.28 -7.21
CA GLY A 172 -16.19 -23.95 -7.49
C GLY A 172 -16.49 -22.43 -7.66
N GLN A 173 -17.07 -22.01 -8.81
CA GLN A 173 -17.30 -20.61 -9.29
C GLN A 173 -18.69 -20.01 -8.95
N ALA A 174 -18.84 -18.68 -9.02
CA ALA A 174 -20.14 -17.99 -9.29
C ALA A 174 -19.93 -16.61 -9.98
N GLU A 175 -20.86 -16.25 -10.89
CA GLU A 175 -20.83 -15.14 -11.87
C GLU A 175 -21.57 -13.83 -11.45
N ALA A 176 -21.46 -12.83 -12.33
CA ALA A 176 -21.63 -11.37 -12.20
C ALA A 176 -23.05 -10.79 -12.45
N ALA A 177 -23.21 -9.47 -12.19
CA ALA A 177 -24.20 -8.58 -12.86
C ALA A 177 -23.84 -7.06 -12.73
N GLU A 178 -24.40 -6.24 -13.64
CA GLU A 178 -23.85 -5.01 -14.26
C GLU A 178 -24.70 -3.70 -14.08
N THR A 179 -24.03 -2.52 -14.13
CA THR A 179 -24.37 -1.15 -14.67
C THR A 179 -25.62 -0.33 -14.21
N PRO A 180 -25.76 1.02 -14.44
CA PRO A 180 -25.07 1.94 -15.37
C PRO A 180 -24.69 3.37 -14.84
N ALA A 181 -24.27 4.22 -15.79
CA ALA A 181 -23.57 5.52 -15.74
C ALA A 181 -24.42 6.81 -15.66
N ALA A 182 -23.77 7.94 -15.34
CA ALA A 182 -23.94 9.33 -15.86
C ALA A 182 -23.25 10.31 -14.88
N GLY A 183 -22.67 11.46 -15.20
CA GLY A 183 -22.44 12.25 -16.42
C GLY A 183 -21.62 13.49 -16.00
N ALA A 184 -20.83 14.05 -16.91
CA ALA A 184 -20.00 15.23 -16.65
C ALA A 184 -20.77 16.55 -16.76
N PRO A 185 -20.28 17.63 -16.11
CA PRO A 185 -20.41 18.96 -16.68
C PRO A 185 -19.06 19.67 -16.88
N ASP A 186 -18.96 20.28 -18.05
CA ASP A 186 -18.05 21.35 -18.47
C ASP A 186 -18.16 22.62 -17.59
N GLY A 187 -17.10 23.44 -17.61
CA GLY A 187 -17.21 24.88 -17.41
C GLY A 187 -16.21 25.48 -16.43
N GLY A 188 -15.07 25.93 -16.94
CA GLY A 188 -13.99 26.49 -16.15
C GLY A 188 -14.26 27.83 -15.48
N ALA A 189 -13.59 28.02 -14.34
CA ALA A 189 -12.92 29.26 -13.97
C ALA A 189 -11.77 28.90 -13.02
N TYR A 190 -10.55 29.05 -13.50
CA TYR A 190 -9.33 28.96 -12.71
C TYR A 190 -9.29 30.08 -11.67
N ILE A 191 -9.10 29.73 -10.39
CA ILE A 191 -8.39 30.58 -9.43
C ILE A 191 -7.53 29.65 -8.58
N GLY A 192 -6.24 29.56 -8.92
CA GLY A 192 -5.30 28.84 -8.08
C GLY A 192 -5.04 29.58 -6.76
N ARG A 193 -4.91 28.76 -5.71
CA ARG A 193 -3.98 28.84 -4.56
C ARG A 193 -4.43 29.62 -3.33
N PHE A 194 -4.40 28.93 -2.18
CA PHE A 194 -4.15 29.53 -0.85
C PHE A 194 -4.96 30.81 -0.62
N ASP A 195 -6.22 30.81 -1.04
CA ASP A 195 -7.07 32.00 -1.12
C ASP A 195 -8.03 32.11 0.07
N GLY A 196 -8.02 31.11 0.96
CA GLY A 196 -8.91 31.06 2.12
C GLY A 196 -10.35 30.71 1.75
N SER A 197 -10.57 30.05 0.61
CA SER A 197 -11.90 29.59 0.17
C SER A 197 -12.57 28.59 1.13
N GLU A 198 -11.78 27.86 1.92
CA GLU A 198 -12.26 26.99 3.00
C GLU A 198 -12.55 27.75 4.32
N ALA A 199 -12.39 29.08 4.36
CA ALA A 199 -12.67 29.86 5.56
C ALA A 199 -14.18 30.06 5.75
N ALA A 200 -14.66 29.85 6.99
CA ALA A 200 -16.06 30.02 7.36
C ALA A 200 -16.60 31.45 7.13
N HIS A 201 -15.71 32.44 6.96
CA HIS A 201 -16.04 33.87 6.87
C HIS A 201 -15.33 34.58 5.70
N ALA A 202 -15.52 34.09 4.48
CA ALA A 202 -15.15 34.84 3.28
C ALA A 202 -15.96 36.16 3.20
N SER A 203 -15.29 37.27 2.91
CA SER A 203 -15.98 38.58 2.82
C SER A 203 -16.95 38.61 1.63
N PRO A 204 -18.03 39.40 1.69
CA PRO A 204 -18.95 39.62 0.57
C PRO A 204 -18.27 39.95 -0.77
N ALA A 205 -17.16 40.69 -0.75
CA ALA A 205 -16.41 41.05 -1.96
C ALA A 205 -15.61 39.88 -2.57
N MET A 206 -15.16 38.93 -1.74
CA MET A 206 -14.48 37.71 -2.19
C MET A 206 -15.51 36.64 -2.63
N ALA A 207 -16.64 36.54 -1.91
CA ALA A 207 -17.76 35.70 -2.31
C ALA A 207 -18.35 36.16 -3.66
N ALA A 208 -18.38 37.48 -3.92
CA ALA A 208 -18.76 38.05 -5.21
C ALA A 208 -17.77 37.74 -6.34
N ALA A 209 -16.46 37.65 -6.05
CA ALA A 209 -15.45 37.20 -7.02
C ALA A 209 -15.53 35.69 -7.32
N GLY A 210 -16.04 34.88 -6.37
CA GLY A 210 -16.30 33.44 -6.50
C GLY A 210 -17.74 33.03 -6.81
N GLY A 211 -18.62 33.98 -7.18
CA GLY A 211 -19.98 33.71 -7.65
C GLY A 211 -21.04 33.34 -6.58
N LYS A 212 -20.78 33.53 -5.28
CA LYS A 212 -21.79 33.29 -4.22
C LYS A 212 -22.23 34.61 -3.56
N GLY A 213 -23.54 34.85 -3.53
CA GLY A 213 -24.16 36.05 -2.97
C GLY A 213 -23.99 36.17 -1.45
N ALA A 214 -23.79 37.38 -0.96
CA ALA A 214 -23.60 37.68 0.46
C ALA A 214 -24.92 37.72 1.22
N ALA A 215 -25.03 36.96 2.32
CA ALA A 215 -26.14 37.06 3.28
C ALA A 215 -25.83 38.08 4.38
N ALA A 216 -26.85 38.84 4.79
CA ALA A 216 -26.76 39.90 5.78
C ALA A 216 -26.45 39.38 7.19
N ALA A 217 -25.55 40.06 7.91
CA ALA A 217 -25.13 39.71 9.27
C ALA A 217 -26.17 40.16 10.31
N ALA A 218 -26.58 39.24 11.18
CA ALA A 218 -27.35 39.52 12.39
C ALA A 218 -26.42 39.96 13.54
N GLU A 219 -26.93 40.79 14.45
CA GLU A 219 -26.23 41.25 15.67
C GLU A 219 -25.74 40.05 16.51
N GLY A 220 -24.43 39.85 16.58
CA GLY A 220 -23.79 38.74 17.28
C GLY A 220 -22.33 39.06 17.64
N ASP A 221 -21.82 38.32 18.62
CA ASP A 221 -20.46 38.32 19.21
C ASP A 221 -19.40 39.13 18.43
N PRO A 222 -18.73 40.13 19.04
CA PRO A 222 -17.72 40.93 18.37
C PRO A 222 -16.54 40.13 17.79
N THR A 223 -16.29 38.89 18.21
CA THR A 223 -15.30 38.01 17.56
C THR A 223 -15.72 37.51 16.18
N CYS A 224 -17.02 37.55 15.88
CA CYS A 224 -17.63 37.13 14.61
C CYS A 224 -17.83 38.30 13.63
N LEU A 225 -17.50 39.53 14.06
CA LEU A 225 -17.61 40.71 13.20
C LEU A 225 -16.45 40.74 12.18
N PRO A 226 -16.71 41.15 10.93
CA PRO A 226 -15.66 41.33 9.92
C PRO A 226 -14.76 42.53 10.29
N THR A 227 -13.75 42.32 11.13
CA THR A 227 -12.80 43.34 11.60
C THR A 227 -11.46 43.26 10.85
N SER A 228 -10.48 44.10 11.24
CA SER A 228 -9.12 44.11 10.68
C SER A 228 -8.30 42.84 10.96
N THR A 229 -8.88 41.85 11.66
CA THR A 229 -8.29 40.52 11.88
C THR A 229 -7.86 39.81 10.59
N LYS A 230 -8.47 40.17 9.45
CA LYS A 230 -8.05 39.76 8.09
C LYS A 230 -6.61 40.12 7.71
N TRP A 231 -5.98 41.06 8.41
CA TRP A 231 -4.57 41.45 8.22
C TRP A 231 -3.66 40.97 9.35
N SER A 232 -4.20 40.17 10.28
CA SER A 232 -3.47 39.60 11.40
C SER A 232 -3.20 38.11 11.19
N VAL A 233 -2.49 37.49 12.13
CA VAL A 233 -2.29 36.02 12.17
C VAL A 233 -3.60 35.24 12.30
N LEU A 234 -4.72 35.90 12.66
CA LEU A 234 -6.09 35.36 12.71
C LEU A 234 -6.88 35.65 11.41
N SER A 235 -6.19 35.77 10.27
CA SER A 235 -6.87 36.01 9.00
C SER A 235 -7.48 34.73 8.44
N SER A 236 -8.60 34.87 7.73
CA SER A 236 -9.24 33.78 6.97
C SER A 236 -8.28 33.06 6.02
N ARG A 237 -7.22 33.73 5.58
CA ARG A 237 -6.14 33.14 4.78
C ARG A 237 -5.30 32.14 5.58
N VAL A 238 -4.96 32.47 6.83
CA VAL A 238 -4.22 31.56 7.72
C VAL A 238 -5.10 30.39 8.13
N GLU A 239 -6.39 30.63 8.44
CA GLU A 239 -7.35 29.57 8.74
C GLU A 239 -7.54 28.60 7.55
N GLY A 240 -7.71 29.14 6.34
CA GLY A 240 -7.80 28.32 5.13
C GLY A 240 -6.52 27.52 4.87
N LEU A 241 -5.35 28.11 5.07
CA LEU A 241 -4.07 27.40 4.96
C LEU A 241 -3.97 26.26 5.97
N VAL A 242 -4.39 26.47 7.23
CA VAL A 242 -4.41 25.42 8.25
C VAL A 242 -5.38 24.31 7.88
N ALA A 243 -6.57 24.65 7.37
CA ALA A 243 -7.55 23.67 6.92
C ALA A 243 -7.02 22.83 5.73
N GLU A 244 -6.42 23.46 4.72
CA GLU A 244 -5.81 22.79 3.57
C GLU A 244 -4.66 21.85 4.00
N LEU A 245 -3.75 22.33 4.86
CA LEU A 245 -2.66 21.51 5.41
C LEU A 245 -3.19 20.33 6.21
N SER A 246 -4.25 20.54 7.00
CA SER A 246 -4.95 19.48 7.73
C SER A 246 -5.55 18.44 6.78
N GLN A 247 -6.09 18.85 5.62
CA GLN A 247 -6.55 17.89 4.62
C GLN A 247 -5.41 17.07 4.00
N VAL A 248 -4.28 17.70 3.67
CA VAL A 248 -3.13 17.01 3.05
C VAL A 248 -2.51 16.00 4.01
N VAL A 249 -2.29 16.38 5.27
CA VAL A 249 -1.64 15.53 6.26
C VAL A 249 -2.65 14.55 6.89
N GLY A 250 -3.83 15.04 7.25
CA GLY A 250 -4.82 14.28 8.02
C GLY A 250 -5.62 13.26 7.21
N LYS A 251 -5.69 13.39 5.87
CA LYS A 251 -6.40 12.41 5.01
C LYS A 251 -5.47 11.36 4.40
N GLN A 252 -4.16 11.51 4.53
CA GLN A 252 -3.20 10.63 3.86
C GLN A 252 -3.41 9.17 4.24
N ASP A 253 -3.51 8.89 5.54
CA ASP A 253 -3.67 7.53 6.07
C ASP A 253 -4.97 6.88 5.59
N ALA A 254 -6.11 7.56 5.81
CA ALA A 254 -7.42 7.11 5.34
C ALA A 254 -7.45 6.88 3.81
N TYR A 255 -6.77 7.73 3.04
CA TYR A 255 -6.65 7.54 1.60
C TYR A 255 -5.83 6.28 1.28
N CYS A 256 -4.65 6.10 1.88
CA CYS A 256 -3.81 4.91 1.67
C CYS A 256 -4.57 3.62 1.98
N VAL A 257 -5.29 3.57 3.11
CA VAL A 257 -6.16 2.44 3.47
C VAL A 257 -7.25 2.24 2.42
N SER A 258 -7.95 3.31 2.00
CA SER A 258 -9.05 3.22 1.03
C SER A 258 -8.62 2.74 -0.37
N GLN A 259 -7.37 3.01 -0.75
CA GLN A 259 -6.78 2.59 -2.02
C GLN A 259 -6.03 1.25 -1.92
N SER A 260 -6.00 0.64 -0.74
CA SER A 260 -5.35 -0.65 -0.50
C SER A 260 -6.40 -1.76 -0.36
N LYS A 261 -6.69 -2.47 -1.45
CA LYS A 261 -7.66 -3.60 -1.47
C LYS A 261 -6.97 -4.97 -1.49
N ALA A 262 -6.09 -5.20 -0.52
CA ALA A 262 -5.31 -6.43 -0.38
C ALA A 262 -5.70 -7.33 0.81
N GLU A 263 -6.66 -6.92 1.63
CA GLU A 263 -7.16 -7.76 2.72
C GLU A 263 -7.90 -8.99 2.16
N GLY A 264 -7.41 -10.19 2.47
CA GLY A 264 -8.10 -11.43 2.12
C GLY A 264 -9.06 -11.94 3.19
N PRO A 265 -9.71 -13.08 2.92
CA PRO A 265 -10.84 -13.55 3.72
C PRO A 265 -10.44 -14.01 5.13
N ALA A 266 -9.26 -14.61 5.32
CA ALA A 266 -8.81 -15.06 6.63
C ALA A 266 -8.36 -13.86 7.47
N MET A 267 -7.65 -12.89 6.86
CA MET A 267 -7.33 -11.62 7.50
C MET A 267 -8.60 -10.93 8.02
N ARG A 268 -9.61 -10.78 7.14
CA ARG A 268 -10.88 -10.16 7.51
C ARG A 268 -11.57 -10.86 8.66
N ALA A 269 -11.62 -12.20 8.65
CA ALA A 269 -12.22 -12.97 9.73
C ALA A 269 -11.55 -12.71 11.09
N VAL A 270 -10.21 -12.63 11.11
CA VAL A 270 -9.47 -12.28 12.33
C VAL A 270 -9.78 -10.87 12.80
N ARG A 271 -9.76 -9.88 11.88
CA ARG A 271 -10.10 -8.48 12.21
C ARG A 271 -11.51 -8.34 12.76
N GLU A 272 -12.50 -8.95 12.10
CA GLU A 272 -13.90 -8.90 12.53
C GLU A 272 -14.08 -9.57 13.91
N LYS A 273 -13.46 -10.72 14.15
CA LYS A 273 -13.51 -11.39 15.45
C LYS A 273 -12.84 -10.56 16.54
N MET A 274 -11.70 -9.91 16.23
CA MET A 274 -10.99 -9.03 17.17
C MET A 274 -11.87 -7.86 17.60
N LEU A 275 -12.50 -7.17 16.64
CA LEU A 275 -13.40 -6.04 16.91
C LEU A 275 -14.68 -6.46 17.65
N ALA A 276 -15.12 -7.71 17.49
CA ALA A 276 -16.26 -8.27 18.21
C ALA A 276 -15.93 -8.80 19.61
N THR A 277 -14.64 -8.95 19.95
CA THR A 277 -14.21 -9.51 21.24
C THR A 277 -14.27 -8.43 22.33
N ASP A 278 -14.97 -8.69 23.42
CA ASP A 278 -15.00 -7.82 24.61
C ASP A 278 -13.74 -8.03 25.45
N TRP A 279 -12.65 -7.35 25.08
CA TRP A 279 -11.35 -7.49 25.73
C TRP A 279 -11.37 -7.13 27.22
N ALA A 280 -12.20 -6.17 27.62
CA ALA A 280 -12.36 -5.78 29.01
C ALA A 280 -12.95 -6.94 29.84
N ARG A 281 -13.93 -7.65 29.28
CA ARG A 281 -14.49 -8.84 29.91
C ARG A 281 -13.52 -10.01 29.94
N GLU A 282 -12.81 -10.29 28.84
CA GLU A 282 -11.82 -11.37 28.80
C GLU A 282 -10.71 -11.16 29.84
N TRP A 283 -10.30 -9.91 30.06
CA TRP A 283 -9.38 -9.52 31.13
C TRP A 283 -10.00 -9.66 32.53
N ALA A 284 -11.23 -9.18 32.73
CA ALA A 284 -11.93 -9.29 34.02
C ALA A 284 -12.13 -10.76 34.45
N ASP A 285 -12.38 -11.64 33.47
CA ASP A 285 -12.50 -13.09 33.65
C ASP A 285 -11.14 -13.79 33.82
N LYS A 286 -10.02 -13.05 33.79
CA LYS A 286 -8.63 -13.53 33.93
C LYS A 286 -8.23 -14.59 32.90
N LYS A 287 -8.78 -14.50 31.70
CA LYS A 287 -8.43 -15.42 30.60
C LYS A 287 -7.17 -14.97 29.88
N THR A 288 -6.95 -13.67 29.76
CA THR A 288 -5.77 -13.08 29.13
C THR A 288 -4.67 -12.76 30.15
N MET A 289 -3.42 -12.78 29.71
CA MET A 289 -2.24 -12.43 30.49
C MET A 289 -2.15 -10.92 30.72
N PHE A 290 -2.63 -10.12 29.76
CA PHE A 290 -2.64 -8.66 29.82
C PHE A 290 -4.05 -8.11 29.52
N SER A 291 -4.25 -6.84 29.85
CA SER A 291 -5.42 -6.07 29.37
C SER A 291 -5.14 -5.64 27.94
N TYR A 292 -5.83 -6.23 26.98
CA TYR A 292 -5.66 -5.96 25.56
C TYR A 292 -6.69 -4.95 25.04
N GLY A 293 -6.39 -4.39 23.88
CA GLY A 293 -7.25 -3.54 23.06
C GLY A 293 -6.82 -3.63 21.59
N GLU A 294 -7.64 -3.11 20.68
CA GLU A 294 -7.37 -3.13 19.25
C GLU A 294 -6.05 -2.44 18.85
N GLU A 295 -5.54 -1.51 19.65
CA GLU A 295 -4.30 -0.78 19.43
C GLU A 295 -3.04 -1.65 19.48
N LEU A 296 -3.15 -2.89 19.98
CA LEU A 296 -2.05 -3.86 20.00
C LEU A 296 -1.99 -4.73 18.73
N SER A 297 -2.99 -4.63 17.85
CA SER A 297 -2.97 -5.33 16.56
C SER A 297 -2.16 -4.57 15.52
N THR A 298 -1.55 -5.33 14.60
CA THR A 298 -1.07 -4.80 13.33
C THR A 298 -2.18 -4.03 12.62
N ASP A 299 -1.87 -2.81 12.17
CA ASP A 299 -2.82 -1.96 11.44
C ASP A 299 -3.21 -2.60 10.09
N PRO A 300 -4.45 -2.40 9.57
CA PRO A 300 -4.85 -2.94 8.27
C PRO A 300 -3.90 -2.61 7.12
N LEU A 301 -3.39 -1.39 7.02
CA LEU A 301 -2.46 -1.01 5.96
C LEU A 301 -1.11 -1.73 6.11
N GLU A 302 -0.61 -1.82 7.33
CA GLU A 302 0.63 -2.53 7.64
C GLU A 302 0.50 -4.03 7.33
N ALA A 303 -0.60 -4.68 7.72
CA ALA A 303 -0.83 -6.09 7.44
C ALA A 303 -0.95 -6.36 5.93
N MET A 304 -1.63 -5.49 5.19
CA MET A 304 -1.69 -5.58 3.73
C MET A 304 -0.31 -5.40 3.10
N LEU A 305 0.49 -4.45 3.57
CA LEU A 305 1.86 -4.30 3.10
C LEU A 305 2.72 -5.53 3.43
N LEU A 306 2.59 -6.09 4.63
CA LEU A 306 3.29 -7.30 5.06
C LEU A 306 2.93 -8.51 4.18
N LYS A 307 1.67 -8.62 3.76
CA LYS A 307 1.21 -9.60 2.77
C LYS A 307 1.91 -9.43 1.43
N GLU A 308 2.02 -8.21 0.91
CA GLU A 308 2.72 -7.92 -0.36
C GLU A 308 4.24 -8.18 -0.26
N LEU A 309 4.86 -7.79 0.86
CA LEU A 309 6.27 -8.10 1.12
C LEU A 309 6.50 -9.61 1.14
N THR A 310 5.61 -10.35 1.80
CA THR A 310 5.67 -11.83 1.85
C THR A 310 5.46 -12.44 0.47
N PHE A 311 4.55 -11.90 -0.34
CA PHE A 311 4.36 -12.33 -1.73
C PHE A 311 5.62 -12.14 -2.58
N MET A 312 6.22 -10.94 -2.55
CA MET A 312 7.41 -10.62 -3.33
C MET A 312 8.64 -11.42 -2.85
N ALA A 313 8.79 -11.48 -1.53
CA ALA A 313 9.86 -12.22 -0.89
C ALA A 313 9.69 -13.72 -1.07
N ALA A 314 8.46 -14.23 -1.23
CA ALA A 314 8.11 -15.64 -1.36
C ALA A 314 8.95 -16.55 -0.43
N PRO A 315 8.88 -16.33 0.89
CA PRO A 315 9.64 -17.10 1.87
C PRO A 315 9.09 -18.54 1.97
N ARG A 316 9.95 -19.48 2.36
CA ARG A 316 9.53 -20.83 2.74
C ARG A 316 9.12 -20.87 4.21
N ARG A 317 9.93 -20.26 5.08
CA ARG A 317 9.64 -20.17 6.52
C ARG A 317 9.74 -18.74 7.00
N VAL A 318 8.74 -18.33 7.75
CA VAL A 318 8.66 -17.02 8.39
C VAL A 318 8.66 -17.20 9.90
N LEU A 319 9.46 -16.40 10.58
CA LEU A 319 9.42 -16.29 12.05
C LEU A 319 8.72 -14.99 12.43
N GLU A 320 7.75 -15.08 13.32
CA GLU A 320 7.10 -13.94 13.94
C GLU A 320 7.39 -13.92 15.44
N ILE A 321 7.87 -12.79 15.95
CA ILE A 321 8.12 -12.56 17.37
C ILE A 321 7.09 -11.56 17.87
N GLY A 322 6.09 -12.05 18.62
CA GLY A 322 4.90 -11.28 19.01
C GLY A 322 3.76 -11.51 18.01
N MET A 323 2.81 -12.39 18.37
CA MET A 323 1.69 -12.75 17.49
C MET A 323 0.45 -11.88 17.76
N PHE A 324 0.22 -11.59 19.05
CA PHE A 324 -1.06 -11.09 19.54
C PHE A 324 -2.23 -11.95 19.01
N VAL A 325 -3.23 -11.36 18.34
CA VAL A 325 -4.38 -12.11 17.77
C VAL A 325 -4.07 -12.78 16.44
N GLY A 326 -2.88 -12.57 15.86
CA GLY A 326 -2.42 -13.24 14.63
C GLY A 326 -2.85 -12.60 13.32
N TYR A 327 -3.27 -11.32 13.31
CA TYR A 327 -3.64 -10.63 12.07
C TYR A 327 -2.45 -10.49 11.11
N GLY A 328 -1.26 -10.15 11.63
CA GLY A 328 0.00 -10.15 10.87
C GLY A 328 0.42 -11.53 10.38
N SER A 329 0.33 -12.56 11.23
CA SER A 329 0.63 -13.95 10.87
C SER A 329 -0.22 -14.43 9.69
N VAL A 330 -1.53 -14.17 9.74
CA VAL A 330 -2.47 -14.54 8.67
C VAL A 330 -2.21 -13.74 7.40
N ALA A 331 -1.83 -12.46 7.51
CA ALA A 331 -1.44 -11.66 6.34
C ALA A 331 -0.23 -12.27 5.60
N MET A 332 0.79 -12.72 6.34
CA MET A 332 1.95 -13.41 5.77
C MET A 332 1.56 -14.76 5.14
N LEU A 333 0.70 -15.55 5.80
CA LEU A 333 0.22 -16.84 5.29
C LEU A 333 -0.64 -16.71 4.01
N GLU A 334 -1.41 -15.65 3.88
CA GLU A 334 -2.14 -15.32 2.65
C GLU A 334 -1.23 -14.77 1.55
N GLY A 335 -0.17 -14.06 1.91
CA GLY A 335 0.80 -13.48 0.96
C GLY A 335 1.58 -14.54 0.20
N CYS A 336 1.86 -15.68 0.83
CA CYS A 336 2.55 -16.80 0.19
C CYS A 336 1.95 -18.14 0.64
N LYS A 337 1.21 -18.81 -0.26
CA LYS A 337 0.55 -20.10 0.02
C LYS A 337 1.50 -21.25 0.37
N SER A 338 2.76 -21.15 -0.05
CA SER A 338 3.80 -22.15 0.27
C SER A 338 4.58 -21.81 1.54
N ALA A 339 4.34 -20.65 2.15
CA ALA A 339 5.04 -20.25 3.36
C ALA A 339 4.43 -20.91 4.59
N GLU A 340 5.30 -21.29 5.53
CA GLU A 340 4.94 -21.62 6.91
C GLU A 340 5.30 -20.45 7.81
N VAL A 341 4.43 -20.13 8.78
CA VAL A 341 4.70 -19.12 9.80
C VAL A 341 4.85 -19.79 11.15
N VAL A 342 5.93 -19.47 11.86
CA VAL A 342 6.14 -19.83 13.27
C VAL A 342 6.04 -18.56 14.11
N SER A 343 5.04 -18.47 14.98
CA SER A 343 4.83 -17.31 15.85
C SER A 343 5.20 -17.62 17.29
N LEU A 344 5.97 -16.72 17.92
CA LEU A 344 6.26 -16.76 19.35
C LEU A 344 5.24 -15.88 20.08
N GLU A 345 4.46 -16.48 20.97
CA GLU A 345 3.42 -15.78 21.75
C GLU A 345 3.51 -16.17 23.22
N ILE A 346 3.45 -15.18 24.11
CA ILE A 346 3.56 -15.43 25.55
C ILE A 346 2.21 -15.83 26.15
N ASP A 347 1.11 -15.29 25.64
CA ASP A 347 -0.23 -15.58 26.15
C ASP A 347 -0.87 -16.79 25.45
N ALA A 348 -1.00 -17.89 26.19
CA ALA A 348 -1.61 -19.13 25.73
C ALA A 348 -3.07 -18.97 25.28
N TYR A 349 -3.81 -17.98 25.81
CA TYR A 349 -5.20 -17.73 25.44
C TYR A 349 -5.33 -17.36 23.96
N LEU A 350 -4.41 -16.52 23.46
CA LEU A 350 -4.47 -16.01 22.09
C LEU A 350 -4.29 -17.09 21.03
N LYS A 351 -3.51 -18.14 21.33
CA LYS A 351 -3.40 -19.34 20.47
C LYS A 351 -4.74 -20.04 20.28
N GLY A 352 -5.49 -20.24 21.37
CA GLY A 352 -6.82 -20.85 21.32
C GLY A 352 -7.83 -19.95 20.61
N TRP A 353 -7.76 -18.64 20.89
CA TRP A 353 -8.60 -17.63 20.25
C TRP A 353 -8.42 -17.62 18.73
N LEU A 354 -7.18 -17.63 18.23
CA LEU A 354 -6.90 -17.64 16.79
C LEU A 354 -7.28 -18.98 16.16
N ALA A 355 -6.97 -20.10 16.80
CA ALA A 355 -7.32 -21.43 16.30
C ALA A 355 -8.84 -21.58 16.06
N ASP A 356 -9.66 -21.06 16.97
CA ASP A 356 -11.12 -21.01 16.81
C ASP A 356 -11.54 -20.15 15.61
N CYS A 357 -10.88 -18.99 15.40
CA CYS A 357 -11.12 -18.13 14.24
C CYS A 357 -10.77 -18.84 12.90
N LEU A 358 -9.70 -19.63 12.90
CA LEU A 358 -9.17 -20.28 11.70
C LEU A 358 -9.82 -21.63 11.37
N THR A 359 -10.88 -22.02 12.09
CA THR A 359 -11.64 -23.26 11.79
C THR A 359 -12.20 -23.28 10.35
N GLY A 360 -12.56 -22.12 9.79
CA GLY A 360 -12.99 -21.96 8.40
C GLY A 360 -11.84 -21.91 7.37
N PHE A 361 -10.58 -21.94 7.80
CA PHE A 361 -9.39 -21.74 6.98
C PHE A 361 -8.34 -22.85 7.21
N PRO A 362 -8.65 -24.12 6.92
CA PRO A 362 -7.77 -25.26 7.25
C PRO A 362 -6.40 -25.19 6.57
N ASP A 363 -6.29 -24.58 5.38
CA ASP A 363 -5.02 -24.36 4.68
C ASP A 363 -4.09 -23.37 5.41
N ILE A 364 -4.66 -22.33 6.03
CA ILE A 364 -3.90 -21.35 6.81
C ILE A 364 -3.50 -21.98 8.15
N SER A 365 -4.45 -22.64 8.82
CA SER A 365 -4.26 -23.29 10.11
C SER A 365 -3.17 -24.39 10.06
N SER A 366 -3.10 -25.17 8.97
CA SER A 366 -2.10 -26.23 8.82
C SER A 366 -0.67 -25.73 8.62
N ARG A 367 -0.49 -24.45 8.23
CA ARG A 367 0.80 -23.80 7.97
C ARG A 367 1.23 -22.82 9.07
N HIS A 368 0.47 -22.72 10.16
CA HIS A 368 0.76 -21.84 11.29
C HIS A 368 1.14 -22.62 12.54
N GLU A 369 2.36 -22.43 13.03
CA GLU A 369 2.80 -22.95 14.31
C GLU A 369 2.88 -21.82 15.35
N VAL A 370 2.25 -22.01 16.52
CA VAL A 370 2.34 -21.06 17.63
C VAL A 370 3.07 -21.70 18.81
N VAL A 371 4.24 -21.13 19.14
CA VAL A 371 5.09 -21.55 20.25
C VAL A 371 4.81 -20.67 21.46
N ILE A 372 4.28 -21.28 22.53
CA ILE A 372 3.90 -20.56 23.74
C ILE A 372 5.10 -20.37 24.67
N GLY A 373 5.36 -19.12 25.04
CA GLY A 373 6.34 -18.72 26.04
C GLY A 373 7.09 -17.44 25.67
N PRO A 374 7.94 -16.92 26.58
CA PRO A 374 8.76 -15.75 26.29
C PRO A 374 9.65 -15.96 25.06
N ALA A 375 9.75 -14.96 24.20
CA ALA A 375 10.51 -15.05 22.96
C ALA A 375 11.99 -15.43 23.20
N LEU A 376 12.66 -14.81 24.18
CA LEU A 376 14.06 -15.12 24.52
C LEU A 376 14.28 -16.56 25.01
N ASP A 377 13.26 -17.20 25.56
CA ASP A 377 13.33 -18.60 25.99
C ASP A 377 13.00 -19.57 24.84
N SER A 378 12.25 -19.11 23.85
CA SER A 378 11.79 -19.90 22.71
C SER A 378 12.80 -19.88 21.55
N LEU A 379 13.43 -18.74 21.27
CA LEU A 379 14.39 -18.56 20.17
C LEU A 379 15.52 -19.61 20.16
N PRO A 380 16.20 -19.92 21.29
CA PRO A 380 17.27 -20.92 21.30
C PRO A 380 16.82 -22.36 21.02
N LYS A 381 15.51 -22.61 21.05
CA LYS A 381 14.91 -23.94 20.80
C LYS A 381 14.47 -24.12 19.35
N LEU A 382 14.40 -23.03 18.57
CA LEU A 382 14.05 -23.08 17.16
C LEU A 382 15.19 -23.68 16.35
N THR A 383 14.86 -24.40 15.28
CA THR A 383 15.84 -25.03 14.39
C THR A 383 15.53 -24.69 12.92
N GLY A 384 16.56 -24.83 12.09
CA GLY A 384 16.50 -24.48 10.66
C GLY A 384 16.57 -22.98 10.41
N GLU A 385 16.51 -22.62 9.12
CA GLU A 385 16.56 -21.24 8.67
C GLU A 385 15.15 -20.66 8.45
N PHE A 386 15.05 -19.34 8.59
CA PHE A 386 13.89 -18.53 8.27
C PHE A 386 14.27 -17.53 7.18
N ASP A 387 13.44 -17.38 6.16
CA ASP A 387 13.69 -16.49 5.03
C ASP A 387 13.17 -15.05 5.28
N LEU A 388 12.25 -14.91 6.24
CA LEU A 388 11.67 -13.65 6.67
C LEU A 388 11.46 -13.70 8.19
N VAL A 389 11.76 -12.59 8.87
CA VAL A 389 11.51 -12.44 10.30
C VAL A 389 10.73 -11.14 10.52
N PHE A 390 9.58 -11.23 11.19
CA PHE A 390 8.77 -10.10 11.61
C PHE A 390 8.84 -9.98 13.14
N VAL A 391 9.12 -8.77 13.66
CA VAL A 391 9.37 -8.54 15.08
C VAL A 391 8.46 -7.43 15.59
N ASP A 392 7.43 -7.82 16.33
CA ASP A 392 6.50 -6.91 17.00
C ASP A 392 6.20 -7.35 18.45
N ALA A 393 7.26 -7.42 19.26
CA ALA A 393 7.17 -7.81 20.65
C ALA A 393 7.72 -6.71 21.58
N ASN A 394 8.36 -7.11 22.69
CA ASN A 394 8.93 -6.22 23.68
C ASN A 394 10.10 -5.41 23.09
N LYS A 395 9.86 -4.10 22.88
CA LYS A 395 10.81 -3.18 22.26
C LYS A 395 12.15 -3.09 23.01
N ALA A 396 12.16 -3.32 24.33
CA ALA A 396 13.39 -3.32 25.12
C ALA A 396 14.32 -4.50 24.82
N GLU A 397 13.79 -5.57 24.22
CA GLU A 397 14.52 -6.81 23.92
C GLU A 397 14.89 -6.96 22.45
N TYR A 398 14.52 -6.01 21.58
CA TYR A 398 14.76 -6.09 20.13
C TYR A 398 16.21 -6.35 19.75
N HIS A 399 17.17 -5.82 20.52
CA HIS A 399 18.59 -6.03 20.28
C HIS A 399 19.10 -7.41 20.73
N LYS A 400 18.28 -8.19 21.44
CA LYS A 400 18.58 -9.52 21.95
C LYS A 400 17.94 -10.62 21.12
N TYR A 401 16.77 -10.34 20.53
CA TYR A 401 16.20 -11.15 19.46
C TYR A 401 17.17 -11.19 18.28
#